data_AF-A0A0F9F4K6-F1
#
_entry.id   AF-A0A0F9F4K6-F1
#
_cell.length_a   1.000
_cell.length_b   1.000
_cell.length_c   1.000
_cell.angle_alpha   90.00
_cell.angle_beta   90.00
_cell.angle_gamma   90.00
#
_symmetry.space_group_name_H-M   'P 1'
#
loop_
_entity.id
_entity.type
_entity.pdbx_description
1 polymer ?
#
loop_
_entity_poly.entity_id
_entity_poly.type
_entity_poly.pdbx_seq_one_letter_code
_entity_poly.pdbx_strand_id
1 'polypeptide(L)'
;MNLLEIRDEIRVLSDELQEAPLGLMTDVQLDSIINRGQKRLMMALIDTCPWYFRKEVDISLVITQREYNISSDLGIDGNIVINTANQKLDFDEGGGALVATITAATYTPATLLTEMKTQLESAGALTYTITYSGKIFRISASAGTLNLNAATGPNIANGIWATIGFAATDLSGFNNYAGNYAIDVGSFLMFESILQQNAGSKPVPLIYLNPTDNFLHETIGSTA
;
A
#
# COMPACT_ATOMS: atom_id res chain seq x y z
N MET A 1 11.02 -14.45 6.15
CA MET A 1 10.83 -14.93 7.54
C MET A 1 9.70 -15.95 7.54
N ASN A 2 9.87 -17.14 8.12
CA ASN A 2 8.82 -18.16 8.18
C ASN A 2 7.91 -17.96 9.41
N LEU A 3 6.76 -18.66 9.45
CA LEU A 3 5.75 -18.53 10.52
C LEU A 3 6.29 -18.84 11.94
N LEU A 4 7.28 -19.73 12.04
CA LEU A 4 7.94 -20.06 13.32
C LEU A 4 8.82 -18.90 13.80
N GLU A 5 9.58 -18.28 12.90
CA GLU A 5 10.41 -17.11 13.19
C GLU A 5 9.57 -15.92 13.65
N ILE A 6 8.40 -15.67 13.03
CA ILE A 6 7.46 -14.62 13.45
C ILE A 6 6.94 -14.89 14.88
N ARG A 7 6.60 -16.15 15.18
CA ARG A 7 6.09 -16.54 16.51
C ARG A 7 7.15 -16.32 17.59
N ASP A 8 8.39 -16.69 17.30
CA ASP A 8 9.50 -16.54 18.25
C ASP A 8 9.86 -15.06 18.45
N GLU A 9 9.75 -14.21 17.41
CA GLU A 9 9.93 -12.76 17.55
C GLU A 9 8.84 -12.10 18.40
N ILE A 10 7.57 -12.47 18.22
CA ILE A 10 6.46 -12.01 19.06
C ILE A 10 6.72 -12.38 20.52
N ARG A 11 7.26 -13.57 20.77
CA ARG A 11 7.61 -14.03 22.11
C ARG A 11 8.73 -13.20 22.72
N VAL A 12 9.82 -12.93 21.99
CA VAL A 12 10.92 -12.10 22.48
C VAL A 12 10.45 -10.70 22.85
N LEU A 13 9.61 -10.07 22.02
CA LEU A 13 9.03 -8.77 22.33
C LEU A 13 8.15 -8.81 23.57
N SER A 14 7.37 -9.88 23.75
CA SER A 14 6.57 -10.09 24.96
C SER A 14 7.43 -10.26 26.21
N ASP A 15 8.56 -10.97 26.10
CA ASP A 15 9.48 -11.20 27.22
C ASP A 15 10.21 -9.90 27.60
N GLU A 16 10.68 -9.10 26.61
CA GLU A 16 11.25 -7.76 26.83
C GLU A 16 10.26 -6.81 27.54
N LEU A 17 8.97 -6.95 27.22
CA LEU A 17 7.88 -6.20 27.87
C LEU A 17 7.62 -6.65 29.32
N GLN A 18 7.81 -7.93 29.63
CA GLN A 18 7.62 -8.48 30.99
C GLN A 18 8.81 -8.23 31.91
N GLU A 19 10.03 -8.20 31.37
CA GLU A 19 11.25 -7.95 32.15
C GLU A 19 11.50 -6.47 32.46
N ALA A 20 10.77 -5.57 31.81
CA ALA A 20 10.84 -4.15 32.12
C ALA A 20 10.36 -3.89 33.57
N PRO A 21 11.19 -3.30 34.45
CA PRO A 21 10.79 -3.04 35.84
C PRO A 21 9.52 -2.17 35.86
N LEU A 22 8.50 -2.66 36.57
CA LEU A 22 7.20 -2.02 36.74
C LEU A 22 7.39 -0.55 37.14
N GLY A 23 6.96 0.38 36.28
CA GLY A 23 6.95 1.82 36.55
C GLY A 23 8.07 2.66 35.91
N LEU A 24 8.96 2.09 35.10
CA LEU A 24 10.06 2.84 34.45
C LEU A 24 10.00 2.93 32.92
N MET A 25 9.09 2.21 32.26
CA MET A 25 8.84 2.47 30.85
C MET A 25 8.06 3.77 30.71
N THR A 26 8.75 4.80 30.22
CA THR A 26 8.09 6.02 29.75
C THR A 26 7.19 5.69 28.55
N ASP A 27 6.12 6.46 28.37
CA ASP A 27 5.22 6.31 27.20
C ASP A 27 5.99 6.31 25.87
N VAL A 28 7.10 7.08 25.81
CA VAL A 28 8.02 7.13 24.65
C VAL A 28 8.71 5.79 24.38
N GLN A 29 9.11 5.05 25.41
CA GLN A 29 9.72 3.73 25.25
C GLN A 29 8.68 2.70 24.80
N LEU A 30 7.44 2.82 25.27
CA LEU A 30 6.34 1.97 24.87
C LEU A 30 6.00 2.15 23.39
N ASP A 31 5.86 3.41 22.96
CA ASP A 31 5.64 3.76 21.55
C ASP A 31 6.78 3.27 20.66
N SER A 32 8.03 3.38 21.11
CA SER A 32 9.16 2.87 20.32
C SER A 32 9.13 1.36 20.16
N ILE A 33 8.65 0.59 21.15
CA ILE A 33 8.58 -0.88 21.09
C ILE A 33 7.42 -1.30 20.20
N ILE A 34 6.25 -0.67 20.37
CA ILE A 34 5.06 -0.91 19.54
C ILE A 34 5.38 -0.64 18.07
N ASN A 35 5.95 0.53 17.75
CA ASN A 35 6.31 0.90 16.38
C ASN A 35 7.34 -0.05 15.78
N ARG A 36 8.30 -0.54 16.57
CA ARG A 36 9.32 -1.49 16.12
C ARG A 36 8.73 -2.88 15.85
N GLY A 37 7.83 -3.35 16.72
CA GLY A 37 7.10 -4.62 16.55
C GLY A 37 6.19 -4.60 15.32
N GLN A 38 5.42 -3.52 15.13
CA GLN A 38 4.57 -3.33 13.96
C GLN A 38 5.37 -3.32 12.66
N LYS A 39 6.46 -2.55 12.60
CA LYS A 39 7.32 -2.48 11.41
C LYS A 39 7.86 -3.86 11.03
N ARG A 40 8.27 -4.66 12.01
CA ARG A 40 8.83 -6.01 11.77
C ARG A 40 7.76 -7.01 11.33
N LEU A 41 6.60 -7.03 12.00
CA LEU A 41 5.48 -7.88 11.61
C LEU A 41 5.02 -7.56 10.17
N MET A 42 4.96 -6.28 9.83
CA MET A 42 4.51 -5.82 8.52
C MET A 42 5.52 -6.18 7.41
N MET A 43 6.83 -6.10 7.69
CA MET A 43 7.88 -6.59 6.79
C MET A 43 7.80 -8.12 6.60
N ALA A 44 7.49 -8.88 7.65
CA ALA A 44 7.36 -10.34 7.56
C ALA A 44 6.15 -10.78 6.74
N LEU A 45 5.01 -10.08 6.89
CA LEU A 45 3.78 -10.37 6.16
C LEU A 45 3.88 -10.01 4.67
N ILE A 46 4.61 -8.94 4.32
CA ILE A 46 4.87 -8.56 2.92
C ILE A 46 5.52 -9.69 2.12
N ASP A 47 6.47 -10.41 2.73
CA ASP A 47 7.20 -11.48 2.05
C ASP A 47 6.38 -12.76 1.89
N THR A 48 5.34 -12.96 2.70
CA THR A 48 4.58 -14.22 2.77
C THR A 48 3.20 -14.16 2.12
N CYS A 49 2.66 -12.98 1.84
CA CYS A 49 1.36 -12.82 1.18
C CYS A 49 1.48 -12.04 -0.15
N PRO A 50 1.66 -12.73 -1.30
CA PRO A 50 1.74 -12.08 -2.62
C PRO A 50 0.45 -11.40 -3.13
N TRP A 51 -0.61 -11.36 -2.34
CA TRP A 51 -1.98 -11.11 -2.78
C TRP A 51 -2.72 -10.32 -1.70
N TYR A 52 -3.43 -9.30 -2.16
CA TYR A 52 -4.29 -8.37 -1.44
C TYR A 52 -5.06 -9.00 -0.27
N PHE A 53 -4.78 -8.55 0.96
CA PHE A 53 -5.62 -8.79 2.13
C PHE A 53 -5.83 -7.47 2.85
N ARG A 54 -7.04 -6.90 2.77
CA ARG A 54 -7.49 -5.91 3.74
C ARG A 54 -7.85 -6.67 5.00
N LYS A 55 -6.95 -6.66 5.97
CA LYS A 55 -7.23 -7.21 7.30
C LYS A 55 -6.98 -6.12 8.31
N GLU A 56 -8.03 -5.79 9.04
CA GLU A 56 -7.91 -5.05 10.28
C GLU A 56 -7.13 -5.95 11.24
N VAL A 57 -5.92 -5.51 11.59
CA VAL A 57 -5.12 -6.16 12.62
C VAL A 57 -5.35 -5.36 13.89
N ASP A 58 -6.18 -5.93 14.77
CA ASP A 58 -6.31 -5.46 16.14
C ASP A 58 -5.25 -6.16 16.99
N ILE A 59 -4.30 -5.39 17.51
CA ILE A 59 -3.37 -5.86 18.53
C ILE A 59 -3.84 -5.28 19.85
N SER A 60 -4.44 -6.14 20.69
CA SER A 60 -4.77 -5.80 22.07
C SER A 60 -3.58 -6.14 22.97
N LEU A 61 -3.00 -5.12 23.59
CA LEU A 61 -1.88 -5.27 24.52
C LEU A 61 -2.33 -4.86 25.92
N VAL A 62 -2.17 -5.77 26.89
CA VAL A 62 -2.52 -5.51 28.29
C VAL A 62 -1.24 -5.27 29.08
N ILE A 63 -1.00 -4.03 29.48
CA ILE A 63 0.15 -3.65 30.33
C ILE A 63 -0.39 -2.95 31.57
N THR A 64 0.05 -3.36 32.76
CA THR A 64 -0.31 -2.68 34.02
C THR A 64 -1.83 -2.43 34.19
N GLN A 65 -2.67 -3.42 33.85
CA GLN A 65 -4.14 -3.34 33.89
C GLN A 65 -4.80 -2.35 32.90
N ARG A 66 -4.07 -1.81 31.92
CA ARG A 66 -4.62 -1.02 30.82
C ARG A 66 -4.61 -1.82 29.54
N GLU A 67 -5.72 -1.80 28.81
CA GLU A 67 -5.85 -2.40 27.49
C GLU A 67 -5.64 -1.32 26.43
N TYR A 68 -4.64 -1.53 25.58
CA TYR A 68 -4.38 -0.72 24.40
C TYR A 68 -4.85 -1.49 23.18
N ASN A 69 -5.77 -0.90 22.42
CA ASN A 69 -6.17 -1.42 21.13
C ASN A 69 -5.43 -0.64 20.06
N ILE A 70 -4.67 -1.38 19.26
CA ILE A 70 -4.04 -0.84 18.07
C ILE A 70 -4.75 -1.44 16.87
N SER A 71 -5.60 -0.64 16.23
CA SER A 71 -6.27 -1.01 14.98
C SER A 71 -5.45 -0.45 13.82
N SER A 72 -5.00 -1.33 12.92
CA SER A 72 -4.29 -0.94 11.69
C SER A 72 -5.04 -1.48 10.48
N ASP A 73 -5.48 -0.60 9.59
CA ASP A 73 -6.16 -0.94 8.31
C ASP A 73 -5.16 -1.11 7.15
N LEU A 74 -4.70 -2.33 6.90
CA LEU A 74 -3.73 -2.64 5.83
C LEU A 74 -4.37 -2.49 4.45
N GLY A 75 -4.37 -1.25 3.94
CA GLY A 75 -4.78 -0.90 2.59
C GLY A 75 -3.58 -0.59 1.70
N ILE A 76 -3.30 -1.46 0.73
CA ILE A 76 -2.44 -1.12 -0.41
C ILE A 76 -3.39 -0.70 -1.54
N ASP A 77 -3.79 0.57 -1.56
CA ASP A 77 -4.61 1.08 -2.65
C ASP A 77 -3.73 1.36 -3.87
N GLY A 78 -3.68 0.33 -4.72
CA GLY A 78 -2.90 0.21 -5.93
C GLY A 78 -3.36 1.13 -7.07
N ASN A 79 -3.59 2.41 -6.82
CA ASN A 79 -4.38 3.26 -7.71
C ASN A 79 -3.52 4.04 -8.73
N ILE A 80 -3.98 4.07 -9.98
CA ILE A 80 -3.40 4.81 -11.09
C ILE A 80 -4.35 5.97 -11.43
N VAL A 81 -3.84 7.19 -11.42
CA VAL A 81 -4.64 8.39 -11.73
C VAL A 81 -4.47 8.78 -13.19
N ILE A 82 -5.57 8.82 -13.92
CA ILE A 82 -5.66 9.36 -15.27
C ILE A 82 -6.39 10.70 -15.23
N ASN A 83 -5.80 11.72 -15.85
CA ASN A 83 -6.32 13.07 -15.96
C ASN A 83 -5.96 13.67 -17.33
N THR A 84 -6.27 14.95 -17.52
CA THR A 84 -6.05 15.64 -18.80
C THR A 84 -4.58 15.68 -19.24
N ALA A 85 -3.61 15.50 -18.34
CA ALA A 85 -2.19 15.48 -18.65
C ALA A 85 -1.65 14.10 -19.08
N ASN A 86 -2.42 13.01 -18.93
CA ASN A 86 -1.94 11.65 -19.25
C ASN A 86 -3.04 10.73 -19.80
N GLN A 87 -4.08 11.28 -20.43
CA GLN A 87 -5.25 10.54 -20.93
C GLN A 87 -5.17 10.14 -22.41
N LYS A 88 -4.08 10.42 -23.12
CA LYS A 88 -3.97 10.15 -24.56
C LYS A 88 -3.03 9.00 -24.86
N LEU A 89 -3.43 8.12 -25.76
CA LEU A 89 -2.62 7.01 -26.27
C LEU A 89 -2.62 7.09 -27.80
N ASP A 90 -1.50 7.55 -28.36
CA ASP A 90 -1.30 7.69 -29.81
C ASP A 90 -0.75 6.38 -30.40
N PHE A 91 -1.40 5.83 -31.42
CA PHE A 91 -0.99 4.56 -32.04
C PHE A 91 -1.26 4.58 -33.55
N ASP A 92 -0.85 3.54 -34.27
CA ASP A 92 -1.14 3.35 -35.69
C ASP A 92 -1.25 1.85 -36.00
N GLU A 93 -2.21 1.48 -36.84
CA GLU A 93 -2.48 0.11 -37.29
C GLU A 93 -2.00 -0.16 -38.73
N GLY A 94 -1.17 0.73 -39.28
CA GLY A 94 -0.68 0.74 -40.66
C GLY A 94 -1.45 1.68 -41.60
N GLY A 95 -2.35 2.50 -41.08
CA GLY A 95 -3.22 3.42 -41.83
C GLY A 95 -3.03 4.90 -41.49
N GLY A 96 -2.16 5.22 -40.53
CA GLY A 96 -1.93 6.57 -40.02
C GLY A 96 -2.22 6.68 -38.51
N ALA A 97 -1.86 7.83 -37.93
CA ALA A 97 -1.98 8.04 -36.49
C ALA A 97 -3.45 8.06 -36.02
N LEU A 98 -3.74 7.24 -35.01
CA LEU A 98 -4.98 7.11 -34.26
C LEU A 98 -4.75 7.53 -32.80
N VAL A 99 -5.82 7.88 -32.11
CA VAL A 99 -5.75 8.34 -30.71
C VAL A 99 -6.86 7.70 -29.89
N ALA A 100 -6.47 6.88 -28.90
CA ALA A 100 -7.38 6.44 -27.85
C ALA A 100 -7.36 7.46 -26.69
N THR A 101 -8.55 7.86 -26.23
CA THR A 101 -8.69 8.78 -25.09
C THR A 101 -9.21 8.03 -23.88
N ILE A 102 -8.35 7.84 -22.90
CA ILE A 102 -8.68 7.16 -21.64
C ILE A 102 -9.52 8.11 -20.78
N THR A 103 -10.63 7.64 -20.22
CA THR A 103 -11.46 8.51 -19.37
C THR A 103 -10.66 8.96 -18.14
N ALA A 104 -10.75 10.24 -17.77
CA ALA A 104 -10.09 10.76 -16.57
C ALA A 104 -10.77 10.21 -15.31
N ALA A 105 -10.07 9.35 -14.56
CA ALA A 105 -10.52 8.76 -13.31
C ALA A 105 -9.34 8.13 -12.55
N THR A 106 -9.61 7.60 -11.35
CA THR A 106 -8.68 6.76 -10.61
C THR A 106 -9.01 5.29 -10.87
N TYR A 107 -8.01 4.53 -11.27
CA TYR A 107 -8.16 3.13 -11.68
C TYR A 107 -7.31 2.20 -10.83
N THR A 108 -7.85 1.01 -10.55
CA THR A 108 -7.00 -0.16 -10.27
C THR A 108 -6.37 -0.67 -11.58
N PRO A 109 -5.30 -1.48 -11.56
CA PRO A 109 -4.74 -2.03 -12.79
C PRO A 109 -5.80 -2.76 -13.63
N ALA A 110 -6.62 -3.60 -13.01
CA ALA A 110 -7.66 -4.37 -13.72
C ALA A 110 -8.69 -3.47 -14.43
N THR A 111 -9.13 -2.40 -13.78
CA THR A 111 -10.08 -1.45 -14.38
C THR A 111 -9.43 -0.60 -15.47
N LEU A 112 -8.16 -0.20 -15.30
CA LEU A 112 -7.41 0.52 -16.33
C LEU A 112 -7.19 -0.34 -17.58
N LEU A 113 -6.85 -1.62 -17.43
CA LEU A 113 -6.68 -2.54 -18.57
C LEU A 113 -7.96 -2.63 -19.41
N THR A 114 -9.12 -2.68 -18.74
CA THR A 114 -10.42 -2.76 -19.39
C THR A 114 -10.72 -1.46 -20.14
N GLU A 115 -10.53 -0.30 -19.49
CA GLU A 115 -10.72 1.01 -20.12
C GLU A 115 -9.81 1.20 -21.33
N MET A 116 -8.50 0.93 -21.19
CA MET A 116 -7.54 1.06 -22.29
C MET A 116 -7.93 0.18 -23.49
N LYS A 117 -8.41 -1.05 -23.23
CA LYS A 117 -8.89 -1.95 -24.29
C LYS A 117 -10.09 -1.34 -25.00
N THR A 118 -11.10 -0.90 -24.24
CA THR A 118 -12.31 -0.30 -24.81
C THR A 118 -11.99 0.92 -25.67
N GLN A 119 -11.09 1.80 -25.22
CA GLN A 119 -10.74 3.01 -25.95
C GLN A 119 -9.87 2.74 -27.19
N LEU A 120 -8.97 1.76 -27.13
CA LEU A 120 -8.20 1.32 -28.30
C LEU A 120 -9.11 0.70 -29.37
N GLU A 121 -10.00 -0.22 -28.98
CA GLU A 121 -10.96 -0.87 -29.89
C GLU A 121 -12.01 0.11 -30.43
N SER A 122 -12.30 1.20 -29.72
CA SER A 122 -13.17 2.27 -30.21
C SER A 122 -12.47 3.20 -31.22
N ALA A 123 -11.15 3.37 -31.12
CA ALA A 123 -10.38 4.27 -31.97
C ALA A 123 -9.78 3.56 -33.20
N GLY A 124 -9.49 2.26 -33.10
CA GLY A 124 -8.91 1.42 -34.14
C GLY A 124 -9.88 0.35 -34.66
N ALA A 125 -9.37 -0.50 -35.56
CA ALA A 125 -10.12 -1.61 -36.15
C ALA A 125 -9.69 -2.98 -35.59
N LEU A 126 -8.56 -3.07 -34.90
CA LEU A 126 -8.04 -4.32 -34.35
C LEU A 126 -8.66 -4.64 -32.98
N THR A 127 -8.51 -5.90 -32.56
CA THR A 127 -8.86 -6.35 -31.20
C THR A 127 -7.62 -6.35 -30.33
N TYR A 128 -7.76 -5.91 -29.09
CA TYR A 128 -6.63 -5.72 -28.19
C TYR A 128 -6.69 -6.64 -26.97
N THR A 129 -5.51 -7.08 -26.54
CA THR A 129 -5.28 -7.73 -25.25
C THR A 129 -4.30 -6.89 -24.47
N ILE A 130 -4.72 -6.42 -23.30
CA ILE A 130 -3.87 -5.63 -22.41
C ILE A 130 -3.75 -6.38 -21.10
N THR A 131 -2.52 -6.59 -20.64
CA THR A 131 -2.25 -7.32 -19.41
C THR A 131 -1.34 -6.53 -18.50
N TYR A 132 -1.44 -6.78 -17.20
CA TYR A 132 -0.55 -6.23 -16.19
C TYR A 132 -0.07 -7.40 -15.32
N SER A 133 1.21 -7.74 -15.42
CA SER A 133 1.81 -8.87 -14.69
C SER A 133 3.27 -8.59 -14.41
N GLY A 134 3.71 -8.93 -13.19
CA GLY A 134 5.06 -8.61 -12.72
C GLY A 134 5.36 -7.11 -12.73
N LYS A 135 4.35 -6.27 -12.44
CA LYS A 135 4.42 -4.80 -12.50
C LYS A 135 4.64 -4.20 -13.90
N ILE A 136 4.50 -4.99 -14.96
CA ILE A 136 4.70 -4.56 -16.35
C ILE A 136 3.38 -4.63 -17.11
N PHE A 137 3.00 -3.52 -17.73
CA PHE A 137 1.92 -3.48 -18.72
C PHE A 137 2.38 -4.09 -20.05
N ARG A 138 1.51 -4.84 -20.70
CA ARG A 138 1.70 -5.32 -22.07
C ARG A 138 0.48 -5.01 -22.91
N ILE A 139 0.71 -4.52 -24.13
CA ILE A 139 -0.32 -4.21 -25.12
C ILE A 139 -0.07 -5.11 -26.32
N SER A 140 -1.08 -5.89 -26.71
CA SER A 140 -1.02 -6.74 -27.88
C SER A 140 -2.24 -6.54 -28.77
N ALA A 141 -2.04 -6.53 -30.08
CA ALA A 141 -3.11 -6.60 -31.07
C ALA A 141 -3.27 -8.04 -31.58
N SER A 142 -4.51 -8.46 -31.87
CA SER A 142 -4.82 -9.83 -32.31
C SER A 142 -4.23 -10.19 -33.67
N ALA A 143 -4.02 -9.20 -34.54
CA ALA A 143 -3.45 -9.33 -35.87
C ALA A 143 -2.85 -7.99 -36.33
N GLY A 144 -2.26 -7.96 -37.53
CA GLY A 144 -1.76 -6.73 -38.13
C GLY A 144 -0.47 -6.21 -37.49
N THR A 145 -0.11 -4.97 -37.84
CA THR A 145 0.99 -4.23 -37.21
C THR A 145 0.39 -3.23 -36.23
N LEU A 146 0.99 -3.10 -35.05
CA LEU A 146 0.68 -2.05 -34.09
C LEU A 146 1.92 -1.18 -33.94
N ASN A 147 1.81 0.11 -34.16
CA ASN A 147 2.86 1.07 -33.83
C ASN A 147 2.38 1.90 -32.63
N LEU A 148 3.17 1.93 -31.55
CA LEU A 148 2.92 2.78 -30.39
C LEU A 148 3.75 4.06 -30.56
N ASN A 149 3.07 5.18 -30.75
CA ASN A 149 3.70 6.45 -31.12
C ASN A 149 4.02 7.27 -29.87
N ALA A 150 4.83 6.72 -28.96
CA ALA A 150 5.10 7.30 -27.66
C ALA A 150 6.01 8.55 -27.68
N ALA A 151 6.77 8.77 -28.75
CA ALA A 151 7.69 9.90 -28.92
C ALA A 151 7.28 10.86 -30.04
N THR A 152 6.62 10.37 -31.10
CA THR A 152 6.19 11.22 -32.22
C THR A 152 4.68 11.41 -32.30
N GLY A 153 3.92 10.84 -31.36
CA GLY A 153 2.47 10.98 -31.30
C GLY A 153 2.04 12.45 -31.18
N PRO A 154 0.94 12.86 -31.84
CA PRO A 154 0.46 14.25 -31.81
C PRO A 154 0.05 14.73 -30.42
N ASN A 155 -0.18 13.83 -29.46
CA ASN A 155 -0.60 14.14 -28.09
C ASN A 155 0.47 13.80 -27.05
N ILE A 156 1.77 13.84 -27.40
CA ILE A 156 2.87 13.49 -26.48
C ILE A 156 2.80 14.22 -25.13
N ALA A 157 2.40 15.50 -25.13
CA ALA A 157 2.29 16.31 -23.91
C ALA A 157 1.18 15.84 -22.96
N ASN A 158 0.22 15.05 -23.46
CA ASN A 158 -0.91 14.50 -22.73
C ASN A 158 -0.89 12.96 -22.71
N GLY A 159 0.26 12.36 -23.04
CA GLY A 159 0.43 10.94 -23.27
C GLY A 159 0.39 10.10 -22.00
N ILE A 160 -0.23 8.92 -22.06
CA ILE A 160 -0.33 7.98 -20.93
C ILE A 160 0.98 7.21 -20.69
N TRP A 161 1.92 7.21 -21.63
CA TRP A 161 3.03 6.26 -21.73
C TRP A 161 3.83 6.06 -20.45
N ALA A 162 4.29 7.14 -19.82
CA ALA A 162 5.05 7.06 -18.57
C ALA A 162 4.22 6.46 -17.42
N THR A 163 2.91 6.76 -17.38
CA THR A 163 1.97 6.25 -16.38
C THR A 163 1.82 4.73 -16.43
N ILE A 164 1.92 4.15 -17.63
CA ILE A 164 1.84 2.69 -17.87
C ILE A 164 3.21 2.05 -18.11
N GLY A 165 4.30 2.75 -17.81
CA GLY A 165 5.65 2.21 -17.78
C GLY A 165 6.33 2.07 -19.14
N PHE A 166 5.84 2.76 -20.18
CA PHE A 166 6.51 2.84 -21.48
C PHE A 166 7.45 4.05 -21.52
N ALA A 167 8.64 3.87 -22.11
CA ALA A 167 9.54 4.97 -22.40
C ALA A 167 8.97 5.87 -23.51
N ALA A 168 9.39 7.13 -23.53
CA ALA A 168 9.06 8.06 -24.61
C ALA A 168 9.89 7.73 -25.87
N THR A 169 9.62 6.57 -26.47
CA THR A 169 10.27 6.07 -27.70
C THR A 169 9.23 5.32 -28.50
N ASP A 170 9.13 5.61 -29.79
CA ASP A 170 8.18 4.90 -30.65
C ASP A 170 8.55 3.42 -30.78
N LEU A 171 7.53 2.57 -30.81
CA LEU A 171 7.67 1.14 -30.98
C LEU A 171 6.89 0.74 -32.22
N SER A 172 7.54 0.15 -33.20
CA SER A 172 6.92 -0.18 -34.49
C SER A 172 7.29 -1.57 -34.99
N GLY A 173 6.47 -2.12 -35.89
CA GLY A 173 6.77 -3.36 -36.62
C GLY A 173 6.45 -4.66 -35.88
N PHE A 174 5.90 -4.59 -34.67
CA PHE A 174 5.35 -5.73 -33.94
C PHE A 174 3.87 -5.52 -33.61
N ASN A 175 3.24 -6.54 -33.06
CA ASN A 175 1.86 -6.48 -32.56
C ASN A 175 1.79 -6.72 -31.05
N ASN A 176 2.92 -6.74 -30.35
CA ASN A 176 2.99 -7.03 -28.93
C ASN A 176 4.16 -6.28 -28.29
N TYR A 177 3.87 -5.43 -27.33
CA TYR A 177 4.85 -4.62 -26.62
C TYR A 177 4.68 -4.73 -25.11
N ALA A 178 5.80 -4.76 -24.41
CA ALA A 178 5.86 -4.66 -22.97
C ALA A 178 6.42 -3.29 -22.56
N GLY A 179 5.91 -2.74 -21.47
CA GLY A 179 6.46 -1.54 -20.85
C GLY A 179 7.93 -1.74 -20.46
N ASN A 180 8.69 -0.66 -20.53
CA ASN A 180 10.12 -0.61 -20.19
C ASN A 180 10.36 -0.58 -18.67
N TYR A 181 9.40 -0.04 -17.92
CA TYR A 181 9.54 0.23 -16.49
C TYR A 181 8.44 -0.48 -15.70
N ALA A 182 8.82 -1.03 -14.56
CA ALA A 182 7.87 -1.54 -13.59
C ALA A 182 7.07 -0.37 -12.99
N ILE A 183 5.75 -0.45 -13.06
CA ILE A 183 4.85 0.49 -12.39
C ILE A 183 4.52 -0.09 -11.03
N ASP A 184 5.00 0.54 -9.96
CA ASP A 184 4.55 0.17 -8.63
C ASP A 184 3.27 0.92 -8.31
N VAL A 185 2.14 0.23 -8.47
CA VAL A 185 0.84 0.81 -8.14
C VAL A 185 0.61 0.84 -6.64
N GLY A 186 1.32 0.01 -5.87
CA GLY A 186 1.16 -0.06 -4.42
C GLY A 186 1.93 1.06 -3.72
N SER A 187 1.28 2.19 -3.45
CA SER A 187 1.75 3.04 -2.36
C SER A 187 1.51 2.32 -1.04
N PHE A 188 2.62 1.93 -0.39
CA PHE A 188 2.58 1.44 0.98
C PHE A 188 2.16 2.60 1.88
N LEU A 189 0.90 2.62 2.32
CA LEU A 189 0.46 3.56 3.34
C LEU A 189 1.22 3.24 4.63
N MET A 190 2.16 4.10 5.02
CA MET A 190 2.62 4.12 6.41
C MET A 190 1.48 4.68 7.26
N PHE A 191 1.07 3.93 8.26
CA PHE A 191 -0.02 4.27 9.15
C PHE A 191 0.28 5.48 10.05
N GLU A 192 -0.75 6.29 10.28
CA GLU A 192 -0.95 6.91 11.59
C GLU A 192 -1.45 5.81 12.54
N SER A 193 -0.61 5.34 13.45
CA SER A 193 -1.09 4.54 14.58
C SER A 193 -1.89 5.46 15.51
N ILE A 194 -3.20 5.25 15.61
CA ILE A 194 -3.99 5.92 16.66
C ILE A 194 -3.98 5.01 17.88
N LEU A 195 -3.22 5.38 18.90
CA LEU A 195 -3.33 4.76 20.22
C LEU A 195 -4.63 5.24 20.88
N GLN A 196 -5.66 4.39 20.90
CA GLN A 196 -6.84 4.64 21.71
C GLN A 196 -6.74 3.83 23.01
N GLN A 197 -6.62 4.54 24.12
CA GLN A 197 -6.84 3.95 25.43
C GLN A 197 -8.35 3.70 25.59
N ASN A 198 -8.76 2.45 25.81
CA ASN A 198 -10.18 2.14 26.01
C ASN A 198 -10.71 2.91 27.23
N ALA A 199 -11.73 3.75 27.02
CA ALA A 199 -12.37 4.56 28.06
C ALA A 199 -13.08 3.75 29.16
N GLY A 200 -13.13 2.41 29.03
CA GLY A 200 -13.64 1.48 30.04
C GLY A 200 -12.58 0.89 30.97
N SER A 201 -11.29 1.20 30.75
CA SER A 201 -10.22 0.78 31.66
C SER A 201 -10.43 1.47 33.00
N LYS A 202 -10.69 0.71 34.08
CA LYS A 202 -10.72 1.28 35.43
C LYS A 202 -9.44 2.08 35.63
N PRO A 203 -9.49 3.34 36.13
CA PRO A 203 -8.29 4.09 36.42
C PRO A 203 -7.41 3.23 37.34
N VAL A 204 -6.24 2.86 36.82
CA VAL A 204 -5.25 2.14 37.62
C VAL A 204 -4.87 3.09 38.76
N PRO A 205 -5.02 2.68 40.03
CA PRO A 205 -4.62 3.51 41.14
C PRO A 205 -3.15 3.88 40.96
N LEU A 206 -2.87 5.18 40.95
CA LEU A 206 -1.48 5.64 40.96
C LEU A 206 -0.89 5.29 42.32
N ILE A 207 0.01 4.33 42.31
CA ILE A 207 0.85 3.97 43.44
C ILE A 207 2.12 4.80 43.30
N TYR A 208 2.27 5.80 44.16
CA TYR A 208 3.52 6.55 44.27
C TYR A 208 4.28 6.06 45.51
N LEU A 209 5.58 5.82 45.36
CA LEU A 209 6.46 5.66 46.50
C LEU A 209 6.71 7.05 47.09
N ASN A 210 6.20 7.31 48.29
CA ASN A 210 6.52 8.54 48.99
C ASN A 210 7.97 8.45 49.50
N PRO A 211 8.90 9.28 49.00
CA PRO A 211 10.32 9.15 49.31
C PRO A 211 10.65 9.41 50.78
N THR A 212 9.71 9.93 51.58
CA THR A 212 9.92 10.20 53.00
C THR A 212 9.53 9.06 53.93
N ASP A 213 8.72 8.09 53.51
CA ASP A 213 8.19 7.07 54.43
C ASP A 213 8.40 5.62 53.97
N ASN A 214 8.83 5.36 52.72
CA ASN A 214 9.01 4.00 52.19
C ASN A 214 7.74 3.12 52.29
N PHE A 215 6.56 3.70 52.49
CA PHE A 215 5.29 2.99 52.47
C PHE A 215 4.59 3.15 51.12
N LEU A 216 3.86 2.12 50.72
CA LEU A 216 2.99 2.15 49.54
C LEU A 216 1.71 2.90 49.90
N HIS A 217 1.47 4.04 49.27
CA HIS A 217 0.22 4.79 49.41
C HIS A 217 -0.64 4.57 48.16
N GLU A 218 -1.77 3.88 48.31
CA GLU A 218 -2.76 3.72 47.24
C GLU A 218 -3.71 4.92 47.26
N THR A 219 -3.70 5.73 46.20
CA THR A 219 -4.70 6.80 46.05
C THR A 219 -5.83 6.30 45.16
N ILE A 220 -6.95 5.92 45.75
CA ILE A 220 -8.17 5.58 45.02
C ILE A 220 -8.76 6.91 44.51
N GLY A 221 -8.59 7.21 43.22
CA GLY A 221 -9.29 8.32 42.59
C GLY A 221 -10.78 8.02 42.58
N SER A 222 -11.56 8.66 43.46
CA SER A 222 -13.02 8.61 43.39
C SER A 222 -13.46 9.46 42.20
N THR A 223 -13.98 8.83 41.14
CA THR A 223 -14.73 9.52 40.09
C THR A 223 -15.99 10.13 40.69
N ALA A 224 -16.18 11.43 40.53
CA ALA A 224 -17.47 12.12 40.70
C ALA A 224 -18.37 11.86 39.49
#